data_AF-A0A6I9WWA3-F1
#
_entry.id   AF-A0A6I9WWA3-F1
#
_cell.length_a   1.000
_cell.length_b   1.000
_cell.length_c   1.000
_cell.angle_alpha   90.00
_cell.angle_beta   90.00
_cell.angle_gamma   90.00
#
_symmetry.space_group_name_H-M   'P 1'
#
loop_
_entity.id
_entity.type
_entity.pdbx_description
1 polymer ?
#
loop_
_entity_poly.entity_id
_entity_poly.type
_entity_poly.pdbx_seq_one_letter_code
_entity_poly.pdbx_strand_id
1 'polypeptide(L)'
;MISLASIAYHVAKLLSDDNQKIFIETALPYVERCCLEQQFNARIHNQFILKHLYELMKSIYGDKSVSKYKYIYQIAVTSLHRNSIESSIRIQDDFYLSHFHPINYYSLQTIFYEFPRLTNMNFDEWISPDVFKMLMFNRSDKHPLRLYNKNSLLSDTKSSVDLTKSFADLDDVSGMIKELIYTLDIELQKGLIIIASFADQPSNLDDIAKMCRTYKIKTLIVMNTDCVKNEELEYLSVSADKWLNIIQVEPRELQKFLLDRKNAGWSLIGIERTIHSVDIKTTPLEKKTIFILGNEKNGIPVNFIPLFDKCVEILQVNTKCPLSVHFTTAICIYQYIKQTS
;
A
#
# COMPACT_ATOMS: atom_id res chain seq x y z
N MET A 1 -0.39 14.90 1.36
CA MET A 1 -0.47 15.80 2.53
C MET A 1 -1.53 16.85 2.22
N ILE A 2 -2.66 16.87 2.94
CA ILE A 2 -3.75 17.83 2.69
C ILE A 2 -3.31 19.20 3.19
N SER A 3 -3.19 20.18 2.29
CA SER A 3 -2.82 21.55 2.67
C SER A 3 -4.05 22.37 3.07
N LEU A 4 -3.84 23.40 3.89
CA LEU A 4 -4.87 24.41 4.23
C LEU A 4 -5.48 25.05 2.96
N ALA A 5 -4.68 25.20 1.90
CA ALA A 5 -5.16 25.71 0.62
C ALA A 5 -6.17 24.76 -0.04
N SER A 6 -5.94 23.44 -0.01
CA SER A 6 -6.90 22.46 -0.51
C SER A 6 -8.22 22.50 0.27
N ILE A 7 -8.15 22.67 1.60
CA ILE A 7 -9.35 22.85 2.44
C ILE A 7 -10.11 24.12 2.02
N ALA A 8 -9.41 25.24 1.86
CA ALA A 8 -10.01 26.50 1.42
C ALA A 8 -10.73 26.35 0.07
N TYR A 9 -10.15 25.62 -0.89
CA TYR A 9 -10.81 25.32 -2.16
C TYR A 9 -12.13 24.57 -2.00
N HIS A 10 -12.15 23.52 -1.16
CA HIS A 10 -13.40 22.79 -0.91
C HIS A 10 -14.45 23.62 -0.18
N VAL A 11 -14.04 24.45 0.78
CA VAL A 11 -14.95 25.38 1.45
C VAL A 11 -15.54 26.37 0.46
N ALA A 12 -14.70 26.96 -0.40
CA ALA A 12 -15.16 27.88 -1.44
C ALA A 12 -16.22 27.25 -2.34
N LYS A 13 -16.07 25.99 -2.76
CA LYS A 13 -17.07 25.28 -3.56
C LYS A 13 -18.42 25.06 -2.86
N LEU A 14 -18.45 25.07 -1.53
CA LEU A 14 -19.67 24.85 -0.73
C LEU A 14 -20.39 26.15 -0.37
N LEU A 15 -19.68 27.28 -0.38
CA LEU A 15 -20.27 28.59 -0.17
C LEU A 15 -21.04 29.04 -1.41
N SER A 16 -22.04 29.90 -1.20
CA SER A 16 -22.85 30.53 -2.25
C SER A 16 -22.83 32.05 -2.09
N ASP A 17 -23.19 32.74 -3.18
CA ASP A 17 -23.40 34.19 -3.22
C ASP A 17 -22.22 35.00 -2.66
N ASP A 18 -22.52 36.13 -2.01
CA ASP A 18 -21.51 37.05 -1.49
C ASP A 18 -20.54 36.39 -0.50
N ASN A 19 -20.98 35.38 0.25
CA ASN A 19 -20.12 34.66 1.19
C ASN A 19 -19.00 33.91 0.47
N GLN A 20 -19.28 33.29 -0.67
CA GLN A 20 -18.26 32.62 -1.48
C GLN A 20 -17.25 33.62 -2.03
N LYS A 21 -17.75 34.74 -2.57
CA LYS A 21 -16.91 35.79 -3.12
C LYS A 21 -15.95 36.37 -2.08
N ILE A 22 -16.48 36.78 -0.92
CA ILE A 22 -15.70 37.32 0.20
C ILE A 22 -14.66 36.30 0.68
N PHE A 23 -15.04 35.03 0.77
CA PHE A 23 -14.13 33.97 1.18
C PHE A 23 -12.97 33.80 0.20
N ILE A 24 -13.24 33.73 -1.11
CA ILE A 24 -12.19 33.57 -2.13
C ILE A 24 -11.28 34.82 -2.16
N GLU A 25 -11.84 36.03 -2.09
CA GLU A 25 -11.07 37.28 -2.01
C GLU A 25 -10.16 37.33 -0.78
N THR A 26 -10.60 36.76 0.33
CA THR A 26 -9.81 36.64 1.56
C THR A 26 -8.72 35.57 1.43
N ALA A 27 -9.02 34.43 0.78
CA ALA A 27 -8.10 33.29 0.68
C ALA A 27 -6.98 33.51 -0.35
N LEU A 28 -7.29 34.09 -1.51
CA LEU A 28 -6.35 34.23 -2.64
C LEU A 28 -5.00 34.89 -2.26
N PRO A 29 -4.95 35.99 -1.47
CA PRO A 29 -3.68 36.60 -1.06
C PRO A 29 -2.77 35.68 -0.25
N TYR A 30 -3.33 34.74 0.52
CA TYR A 30 -2.54 33.77 1.29
C TYR A 30 -2.03 32.66 0.38
N VAL A 31 -2.88 32.11 -0.49
CA VAL A 31 -2.50 31.07 -1.45
C VAL A 31 -1.44 31.60 -2.43
N GLU A 32 -1.56 32.85 -2.86
CA GLU A 32 -0.59 33.55 -3.72
C GLU A 32 0.83 33.54 -3.12
N ARG A 33 0.96 33.85 -1.82
CA ARG A 33 2.26 33.83 -1.12
C ARG A 33 2.85 32.43 -1.10
N CYS A 34 2.03 31.42 -0.90
CA CYS A 34 2.45 30.01 -0.89
C CYS A 34 2.85 29.48 -2.28
N CYS A 35 2.43 30.15 -3.37
CA CYS A 35 2.85 29.82 -4.74
C CYS A 35 4.31 30.18 -5.05
N LEU A 36 5.01 30.84 -4.12
CA LEU A 36 6.41 31.27 -4.25
C LEU A 36 7.34 30.57 -3.24
N GLU A 37 6.84 29.59 -2.50
CA GLU A 37 7.62 28.89 -1.47
C GLU A 37 8.82 28.12 -2.05
N GLN A 38 9.86 27.96 -1.23
CA GLN A 38 11.07 27.22 -1.62
C GLN A 38 10.78 25.72 -1.83
N GLN A 39 9.87 25.16 -1.04
CA GLN A 39 9.47 23.75 -1.11
C GLN A 39 8.74 23.46 -2.41
N PHE A 40 9.37 22.66 -3.29
CA PHE A 40 8.88 22.41 -4.66
C PHE A 40 7.45 21.84 -4.68
N ASN A 41 7.19 20.74 -3.97
CA ASN A 41 5.88 20.07 -4.00
C ASN A 41 4.76 20.96 -3.44
N ALA A 42 5.03 21.64 -2.31
CA ALA A 42 4.07 22.57 -1.71
C ALA A 42 3.74 23.73 -2.67
N ARG A 43 4.77 24.27 -3.34
CA ARG A 43 4.60 25.34 -4.32
C ARG A 43 3.68 24.92 -5.48
N ILE A 44 3.92 23.76 -6.09
CA ILE A 44 3.11 23.26 -7.21
C ILE A 44 1.66 23.03 -6.78
N HIS A 45 1.43 22.44 -5.61
CA HIS A 45 0.07 22.25 -5.07
C HIS A 45 -0.65 23.60 -4.86
N ASN A 46 0.02 24.59 -4.28
CA ASN A 46 -0.59 25.91 -4.08
C ASN A 46 -0.88 26.63 -5.40
N GLN A 47 -0.02 26.50 -6.40
CA GLN A 47 -0.25 27.03 -7.75
C GLN A 47 -1.48 26.39 -8.40
N PHE A 48 -1.67 25.08 -8.20
CA PHE A 48 -2.85 24.37 -8.67
C PHE A 48 -4.14 24.87 -8.00
N ILE A 49 -4.12 25.07 -6.68
CA ILE A 49 -5.25 25.62 -5.94
C ILE A 49 -5.55 27.06 -6.36
N LEU A 50 -4.53 27.90 -6.53
CA LEU A 50 -4.68 29.27 -7.01
C LEU A 50 -5.38 29.31 -8.37
N LYS A 51 -4.96 28.44 -9.30
CA LYS A 51 -5.62 28.30 -10.61
C LYS A 51 -7.12 28.00 -10.45
N HIS A 52 -7.49 27.03 -9.60
CA HIS A 52 -8.88 26.61 -9.44
C HIS A 52 -9.74 27.64 -8.72
N LEU A 53 -9.20 28.32 -7.70
CA LEU A 53 -9.90 29.42 -7.03
C LEU A 53 -10.12 30.60 -7.98
N TYR A 54 -9.11 30.94 -8.79
CA TYR A 54 -9.22 31.97 -9.82
C TYR A 54 -10.30 31.63 -10.85
N GLU A 55 -10.29 30.40 -11.38
CA GLU A 55 -11.27 29.94 -12.38
C GLU A 55 -12.68 29.88 -11.80
N LEU A 56 -12.85 29.41 -10.56
CA LEU A 56 -14.12 29.42 -9.84
C LEU A 56 -14.67 30.85 -9.72
N MET A 57 -13.85 31.79 -9.22
CA MET A 57 -14.25 33.18 -9.05
C MET A 57 -14.56 33.87 -10.39
N LYS A 58 -13.75 33.62 -11.42
CA LYS A 58 -13.96 34.14 -12.77
C LYS A 58 -15.26 33.63 -13.37
N SER A 59 -15.56 32.34 -13.22
CA SER A 59 -16.74 31.71 -13.82
C SER A 59 -18.06 32.23 -13.23
N ILE A 60 -18.07 32.58 -11.93
CA ILE A 60 -19.28 33.00 -11.22
C ILE A 60 -19.45 34.53 -11.23
N TYR A 61 -18.36 35.29 -11.04
CA TYR A 61 -18.41 36.75 -10.84
C TYR A 61 -17.79 37.58 -12.00
N GLY A 62 -17.29 36.92 -13.04
CA GLY A 62 -16.74 37.54 -14.24
C GLY A 62 -15.33 38.12 -14.10
N ASP A 63 -14.76 38.55 -15.23
CA ASP A 63 -13.33 38.92 -15.36
C ASP A 63 -12.86 40.05 -14.45
N LYS A 64 -13.74 41.02 -14.14
CA LYS A 64 -13.37 42.18 -13.30
C LYS A 64 -12.97 41.75 -11.89
N SER A 65 -13.64 40.72 -11.36
CA SER A 65 -13.47 40.23 -9.99
C SER A 65 -12.07 39.63 -9.76
N VAL A 66 -11.46 39.08 -10.81
CA VAL A 66 -10.17 38.38 -10.75
C VAL A 66 -9.01 39.18 -11.37
N SER A 67 -9.27 40.41 -11.81
CA SER A 67 -8.30 41.24 -12.54
C SER A 67 -6.97 41.45 -11.79
N LYS A 68 -7.06 41.65 -10.46
CA LYS A 68 -5.90 41.80 -9.56
C LYS A 68 -4.97 40.58 -9.57
N TYR A 69 -5.50 39.37 -9.78
CA TYR A 69 -4.76 38.12 -9.70
C TYR A 69 -4.35 37.57 -11.08
N LYS A 70 -4.66 38.28 -12.17
CA LYS A 70 -4.44 37.80 -13.55
C LYS A 70 -2.97 37.45 -13.82
N TYR A 71 -2.05 38.27 -13.33
CA TYR A 71 -0.62 38.07 -13.57
C TYR A 71 -0.09 36.83 -12.82
N ILE A 72 -0.42 36.68 -11.54
CA ILE A 72 0.01 35.50 -10.76
C ILE A 72 -0.65 34.22 -11.28
N TYR A 73 -1.90 34.29 -11.75
CA TYR A 73 -2.57 33.18 -12.44
C TYR A 73 -1.80 32.75 -13.68
N GLN A 74 -1.40 33.68 -14.54
CA GLN A 74 -0.63 33.38 -15.75
C GLN A 74 0.73 32.73 -15.42
N ILE A 75 1.41 33.21 -14.37
CA ILE A 75 2.65 32.60 -13.89
C ILE A 75 2.40 31.18 -13.38
N ALA A 76 1.38 30.98 -12.54
CA ALA A 76 1.04 29.68 -11.98
C ALA A 76 0.69 28.67 -13.07
N VAL A 77 -0.14 29.06 -14.05
CA VAL A 77 -0.48 28.22 -15.21
C VAL A 77 0.76 27.88 -16.03
N THR A 78 1.60 28.87 -16.34
CA THR A 78 2.83 28.65 -17.10
C THR A 78 3.80 27.74 -16.36
N SER A 79 3.91 27.89 -15.04
CA SER A 79 4.74 27.05 -14.18
C SER A 79 4.24 25.61 -14.18
N LEU A 80 2.93 25.40 -14.00
CA LEU A 80 2.30 24.08 -14.03
C LEU A 80 2.51 23.36 -15.38
N HIS A 81 2.49 24.09 -16.50
CA HIS A 81 2.75 23.52 -17.83
C HIS A 81 4.22 23.18 -18.10
N ARG A 82 5.18 23.88 -17.47
CA ARG A 82 6.62 23.65 -17.67
C ARG A 82 7.19 22.55 -16.78
N ASN A 83 6.57 22.27 -15.64
CA ASN A 83 6.94 21.16 -14.78
C ASN A 83 6.48 19.83 -15.40
N SER A 84 7.14 18.71 -15.07
CA SER A 84 6.90 17.42 -15.74
C SER A 84 5.41 17.13 -15.84
N ILE A 85 4.97 16.71 -17.04
CA ILE A 85 3.59 16.35 -17.35
C ILE A 85 3.05 15.36 -16.28
N GLU A 86 3.91 14.46 -15.78
CA GLU A 86 3.57 13.56 -14.66
C GLU A 86 3.23 14.27 -13.34
N SER A 87 3.92 15.34 -12.95
CA SER A 87 3.67 16.03 -11.67
C SER A 87 2.39 16.86 -11.68
N SER A 88 2.03 17.43 -12.84
CA SER A 88 0.79 18.18 -13.02
C SER A 88 -0.43 17.26 -13.20
N ILE A 89 -0.27 16.14 -13.90
CA ILE A 89 -1.28 15.07 -14.00
C ILE A 89 -1.57 14.46 -12.63
N ARG A 90 -0.54 14.14 -11.83
CA ARG A 90 -0.74 13.58 -10.47
C ARG A 90 -1.56 14.46 -9.52
N ILE A 91 -1.53 15.79 -9.70
CA ILE A 91 -2.30 16.73 -8.88
C ILE A 91 -3.70 16.96 -9.45
N GLN A 92 -3.86 16.88 -10.78
CA GLN A 92 -5.18 16.88 -11.44
C GLN A 92 -5.99 15.62 -11.10
N ASP A 93 -5.33 14.47 -11.06
CA ASP A 93 -5.90 13.17 -10.73
C ASP A 93 -5.94 12.90 -9.22
N ASP A 94 -5.54 13.87 -8.39
CA ASP A 94 -5.67 13.76 -6.94
C ASP A 94 -7.15 13.62 -6.59
N PHE A 95 -7.52 12.46 -6.04
CA PHE A 95 -8.89 12.13 -5.63
C PHE A 95 -9.51 13.25 -4.77
N TYR A 96 -8.68 13.92 -3.96
CA TYR A 96 -9.10 14.95 -3.05
C TYR A 96 -9.61 16.18 -3.80
N LEU A 97 -8.98 16.59 -4.90
CA LEU A 97 -9.38 17.79 -5.63
C LEU A 97 -10.39 17.53 -6.75
N SER A 98 -10.37 16.32 -7.31
CA SER A 98 -11.19 15.91 -8.46
C SER A 98 -12.54 15.31 -8.06
N HIS A 99 -12.54 14.34 -7.14
CA HIS A 99 -13.70 13.49 -6.85
C HIS A 99 -14.34 13.77 -5.48
N PHE A 100 -13.56 14.25 -4.51
CA PHE A 100 -14.02 14.44 -3.14
C PHE A 100 -14.95 15.66 -2.96
N HIS A 101 -16.00 15.42 -2.18
CA HIS A 101 -17.02 16.36 -1.75
C HIS A 101 -17.25 16.27 -0.23
N PRO A 102 -16.89 17.28 0.58
CA PRO A 102 -16.83 17.18 2.04
C PRO A 102 -18.12 16.72 2.70
N ILE A 103 -19.28 17.19 2.23
CA ILE A 103 -20.59 16.83 2.82
C ILE A 103 -21.05 15.43 2.42
N ASN A 104 -20.85 15.03 1.15
CA ASN A 104 -21.38 13.77 0.64
C ASN A 104 -20.56 12.57 1.14
N TYR A 105 -19.27 12.77 1.33
CA TYR A 105 -18.35 11.76 1.85
C TYR A 105 -18.06 11.93 3.34
N TYR A 106 -18.88 12.69 4.08
CA TYR A 106 -18.82 12.72 5.53
C TYR A 106 -19.37 11.41 6.12
N SER A 107 -18.52 10.37 6.10
CA SER A 107 -18.84 9.02 6.53
C SER A 107 -17.67 8.35 7.24
N LEU A 108 -17.95 7.36 8.10
CA LEU A 108 -16.95 6.52 8.72
C LEU A 108 -16.14 5.74 7.68
N GLN A 109 -16.79 5.26 6.62
CA GLN A 109 -16.11 4.67 5.47
C GLN A 109 -15.06 5.61 4.90
N THR A 110 -15.38 6.88 4.66
CA THR A 110 -14.39 7.81 4.09
C THR A 110 -13.28 8.13 5.08
N ILE A 111 -13.63 8.44 6.33
CA ILE A 111 -12.68 8.91 7.34
C ILE A 111 -11.67 7.80 7.70
N PHE A 112 -12.15 6.58 7.89
CA PHE A 112 -11.33 5.50 8.44
C PHE A 112 -10.89 4.45 7.40
N TYR A 113 -11.45 4.45 6.20
CA TYR A 113 -11.09 3.51 5.15
C TYR A 113 -10.62 4.19 3.87
N GLU A 114 -11.45 5.03 3.22
CA GLU A 114 -11.11 5.59 1.91
C GLU A 114 -9.96 6.60 1.98
N PHE A 115 -9.93 7.49 2.98
CA PHE A 115 -8.84 8.45 3.13
C PHE A 115 -7.52 7.76 3.44
N PRO A 116 -7.42 6.85 4.44
CA PRO A 116 -6.22 6.07 4.65
C PRO A 116 -5.78 5.33 3.38
N ARG A 117 -6.72 4.68 2.67
CA ARG A 117 -6.46 3.97 1.40
C ARG A 117 -5.91 4.87 0.30
N LEU A 118 -6.51 6.02 0.08
CA LEU A 118 -6.19 6.92 -1.04
C LEU A 118 -4.99 7.84 -0.74
N THR A 119 -4.65 8.05 0.53
CA THR A 119 -3.50 8.88 0.96
C THR A 119 -2.24 8.08 1.23
N ASN A 120 -2.25 6.78 0.88
CA ASN A 120 -1.13 5.87 1.07
C ASN A 120 -0.74 5.66 2.55
N MET A 121 -1.70 5.77 3.47
CA MET A 121 -1.53 5.27 4.84
C MET A 121 -1.42 3.75 4.83
N ASN A 122 -0.74 3.22 5.84
CA ASN A 122 -0.59 1.78 5.96
C ASN A 122 -1.96 1.12 6.19
N PHE A 123 -2.19 -0.04 5.60
CA PHE A 123 -3.49 -0.72 5.68
C PHE A 123 -3.84 -1.17 7.10
N ASP A 124 -2.83 -1.32 7.96
CA ASP A 124 -3.01 -1.56 9.40
C ASP A 124 -3.72 -0.40 10.12
N GLU A 125 -3.73 0.79 9.52
CA GLU A 125 -4.44 1.97 10.02
C GLU A 125 -5.86 2.09 9.44
N TRP A 126 -6.24 1.23 8.48
CA TRP A 126 -7.55 1.27 7.85
C TRP A 126 -8.56 0.51 8.70
N ILE A 127 -9.70 1.13 8.99
CA ILE A 127 -10.78 0.49 9.73
C ILE A 127 -11.95 0.27 8.78
N SER A 128 -12.23 -1.01 8.46
CA SER A 128 -13.39 -1.38 7.65
C SER A 128 -14.69 -0.90 8.32
N PRO A 129 -15.68 -0.42 7.54
CA PRO A 129 -17.03 -0.14 8.03
C PRO A 129 -17.68 -1.29 8.82
N ASP A 130 -17.29 -2.55 8.57
CA ASP A 130 -17.84 -3.71 9.28
C ASP A 130 -17.44 -3.75 10.76
N VAL A 131 -16.28 -3.19 11.12
CA VAL A 131 -15.87 -3.05 12.52
C VAL A 131 -16.87 -2.18 13.28
N PHE A 132 -17.30 -1.07 12.67
CA PHE A 132 -18.30 -0.19 13.28
C PHE A 132 -19.69 -0.84 13.39
N LYS A 133 -20.06 -1.73 12.46
CA LYS A 133 -21.28 -2.54 12.61
C LYS A 133 -21.18 -3.46 13.82
N MET A 134 -20.03 -4.13 13.99
CA MET A 134 -19.78 -5.04 15.11
C MET A 134 -19.80 -4.30 16.46
N LEU A 135 -19.40 -3.03 16.46
CA LEU A 135 -19.51 -2.11 17.61
C LEU A 135 -20.91 -1.47 17.76
N MET A 136 -21.91 -1.96 17.04
CA MET A 136 -23.30 -1.50 17.10
C MET A 136 -23.46 0.00 16.79
N PHE A 137 -22.67 0.54 15.85
CA PHE A 137 -22.81 1.92 15.39
C PHE A 137 -24.24 2.16 14.87
N ASN A 138 -24.91 3.15 15.46
CA ASN A 138 -26.23 3.58 15.05
C ASN A 138 -26.19 5.03 14.56
N ARG A 139 -26.84 5.30 13.42
CA ARG A 139 -26.95 6.66 12.90
C ARG A 139 -27.88 7.46 13.79
N SER A 140 -27.50 8.70 14.09
CA SER A 140 -28.32 9.62 14.88
C SER A 140 -28.79 10.77 13.99
N ASP A 141 -30.05 11.15 14.12
CA ASP A 141 -30.57 12.34 13.41
C ASP A 141 -29.91 13.64 13.88
N LYS A 142 -29.25 13.61 15.05
CA LYS A 142 -28.53 14.76 15.60
C LYS A 142 -27.14 14.98 14.99
N HIS A 143 -26.63 14.02 14.20
CA HIS A 143 -25.30 14.13 13.62
C HIS A 143 -25.24 13.52 12.20
N PRO A 144 -24.76 14.27 11.19
CA PRO A 144 -24.86 13.86 9.79
C PRO A 144 -23.91 12.71 9.39
N LEU A 145 -23.08 12.21 10.32
CA LEU A 145 -22.11 11.16 10.06
C LEU A 145 -22.79 9.83 9.71
N ARG A 146 -22.45 9.30 8.54
CA ARG A 146 -22.97 8.03 8.04
C ARG A 146 -21.94 6.93 8.18
N LEU A 147 -22.40 5.69 8.16
CA LEU A 147 -21.49 4.54 8.09
C LEU A 147 -20.84 4.42 6.69
N TYR A 148 -21.64 4.55 5.64
CA TYR A 148 -21.23 4.37 4.24
C TYR A 148 -21.45 5.65 3.42
N ASN A 149 -20.67 5.77 2.35
CA ASN A 149 -20.85 6.79 1.31
C ASN A 149 -22.15 6.56 0.53
N LYS A 150 -22.68 7.65 -0.07
CA LYS A 150 -23.88 7.56 -0.91
C LYS A 150 -23.60 6.99 -2.31
N ASN A 151 -22.36 7.06 -2.77
CA ASN A 151 -21.91 6.57 -4.07
C ASN A 151 -20.56 5.86 -3.90
N SER A 152 -20.14 5.15 -4.95
CA SER A 152 -18.89 4.39 -4.99
C SER A 152 -17.71 5.16 -5.55
N LEU A 153 -17.88 6.42 -5.97
CA LEU A 153 -16.87 7.16 -6.75
C LEU A 153 -15.49 7.20 -6.08
N LEU A 154 -15.43 7.41 -4.76
CA LEU A 154 -14.17 7.32 -4.02
C LEU A 154 -13.63 5.89 -3.94
N SER A 155 -14.51 4.90 -3.71
CA SER A 155 -14.15 3.48 -3.66
C SER A 155 -13.58 2.98 -5.00
N ASP A 156 -14.12 3.48 -6.11
CA ASP A 156 -13.70 3.18 -7.48
C ASP A 156 -12.43 3.96 -7.87
N THR A 157 -12.08 5.01 -7.11
CA THR A 157 -10.87 5.78 -7.33
C THR A 157 -9.65 4.92 -6.98
N LYS A 158 -8.75 4.78 -7.96
CA LYS A 158 -7.47 4.10 -7.79
C LYS A 158 -6.52 5.00 -6.99
N SER A 159 -5.73 4.41 -6.10
CA SER A 159 -4.73 5.16 -5.32
C SER A 159 -3.61 5.64 -6.25
N SER A 160 -2.87 6.69 -5.90
CA SER A 160 -1.74 7.16 -6.71
C SER A 160 -0.61 6.12 -6.86
N VAL A 161 -0.60 5.09 -6.01
CA VAL A 161 0.25 3.88 -6.16
C VAL A 161 -0.13 3.07 -7.41
N ASP A 162 -1.38 3.16 -7.86
CA ASP A 162 -1.86 2.52 -9.09
C ASP A 162 -1.50 3.32 -10.36
N LEU A 163 -1.19 4.62 -10.24
CA LEU A 163 -0.81 5.46 -11.37
C LEU A 163 0.66 5.33 -11.77
N THR A 164 1.53 4.82 -10.88
CA THR A 164 2.85 4.30 -11.29
C THR A 164 2.77 2.95 -12.01
N LYS A 165 1.57 2.40 -12.19
CA LYS A 165 1.29 1.20 -13.01
C LYS A 165 0.44 1.52 -14.25
N SER A 166 0.46 2.76 -14.74
CA SER A 166 -0.08 3.09 -16.06
C SER A 166 1.00 3.03 -17.14
N PHE A 167 1.46 1.82 -17.45
CA PHE A 167 1.67 1.46 -18.85
C PHE A 167 0.50 0.55 -19.22
N ALA A 168 -0.38 1.10 -20.06
CA ALA A 168 -1.42 0.36 -20.73
C ALA A 168 -0.77 -0.72 -21.59
N ASP A 169 -0.73 -1.95 -21.06
CA ASP A 169 -0.55 -3.24 -21.76
C ASP A 169 -0.74 -4.42 -20.77
N LEU A 170 -1.65 -4.27 -19.79
CA LEU A 170 -1.83 -5.24 -18.69
C LEU A 170 -2.92 -6.29 -18.93
N ASP A 171 -3.70 -6.21 -20.01
CA ASP A 171 -4.68 -7.26 -20.30
C ASP A 171 -4.01 -8.54 -20.84
N ASP A 172 -2.89 -8.42 -21.57
CA ASP A 172 -2.12 -9.55 -22.08
C ASP A 172 -1.15 -10.11 -21.02
N VAL A 173 -0.54 -9.22 -20.22
CA VAL A 173 0.35 -9.59 -19.12
C VAL A 173 -0.40 -10.17 -17.91
N SER A 174 -1.65 -9.75 -17.63
CA SER A 174 -2.47 -10.38 -16.59
C SER A 174 -2.87 -11.81 -16.98
N GLY A 175 -3.10 -12.06 -18.27
CA GLY A 175 -3.25 -13.40 -18.83
C GLY A 175 -1.99 -14.23 -18.57
N MET A 176 -0.82 -13.73 -18.98
CA MET A 176 0.46 -14.42 -18.78
C MET A 176 0.83 -14.61 -17.30
N ILE A 177 0.54 -13.66 -16.42
CA ILE A 177 0.80 -13.77 -14.97
C ILE A 177 -0.19 -14.74 -14.32
N LYS A 178 -1.47 -14.73 -14.69
CA LYS A 178 -2.43 -15.73 -14.22
C LYS A 178 -2.09 -17.13 -14.74
N GLU A 179 -1.63 -17.23 -15.98
CA GLU A 179 -1.18 -18.47 -16.59
C GLU A 179 0.13 -18.95 -15.96
N LEU A 180 1.08 -18.06 -15.65
CA LEU A 180 2.27 -18.37 -14.84
C LEU A 180 1.90 -18.80 -13.43
N ILE A 181 1.00 -18.10 -12.74
CA ILE A 181 0.51 -18.45 -11.38
C ILE A 181 -0.23 -19.80 -11.41
N TYR A 182 -1.05 -20.05 -12.43
CA TYR A 182 -1.78 -21.29 -12.62
C TYR A 182 -0.84 -22.46 -12.96
N THR A 183 0.16 -22.23 -13.82
CA THR A 183 1.18 -23.23 -14.19
C THR A 183 2.11 -23.52 -13.00
N LEU A 184 2.47 -22.50 -12.21
CA LEU A 184 3.14 -22.67 -10.91
C LEU A 184 2.27 -23.45 -9.93
N ASP A 185 0.95 -23.23 -9.90
CA ASP A 185 0.03 -23.95 -9.02
C ASP A 185 -0.12 -25.43 -9.38
N ILE A 186 -0.02 -25.77 -10.67
CA ILE A 186 0.01 -27.17 -11.13
C ILE A 186 1.31 -27.86 -10.69
N GLU A 187 2.44 -27.16 -10.69
CA GLU A 187 3.73 -27.69 -10.24
C GLU A 187 3.92 -27.71 -8.70
N LEU A 188 3.18 -26.89 -7.95
CA LEU A 188 3.28 -26.69 -6.50
C LEU A 188 2.37 -27.62 -5.68
N GLN A 189 1.78 -28.67 -6.27
CA GLN A 189 0.85 -29.56 -5.56
C GLN A 189 1.45 -30.30 -4.34
N LYS A 190 2.76 -30.21 -4.09
CA LYS A 190 3.49 -30.56 -2.86
C LYS A 190 4.71 -29.65 -2.74
N GLY A 191 5.08 -29.24 -1.53
CA GLY A 191 6.31 -28.48 -1.30
C GLY A 191 6.24 -27.46 -0.17
N LEU A 192 7.33 -26.73 -0.02
CA LEU A 192 7.49 -25.63 0.92
C LEU A 192 7.50 -24.31 0.13
N ILE A 193 6.75 -23.32 0.62
CA ILE A 193 6.85 -21.92 0.18
C ILE A 193 7.43 -21.11 1.33
N ILE A 194 8.35 -20.19 1.04
CA ILE A 194 8.90 -19.26 2.03
C ILE A 194 8.43 -17.84 1.72
N ILE A 195 7.88 -17.17 2.72
CA ILE A 195 7.48 -15.76 2.68
C ILE A 195 8.43 -14.99 3.60
N ALA A 196 9.30 -14.19 2.98
CA ALA A 196 10.26 -13.33 3.65
C ALA A 196 9.92 -11.84 3.50
N SER A 197 8.66 -11.50 3.22
CA SER A 197 8.21 -10.13 2.97
C SER A 197 8.44 -9.16 4.14
N PHE A 198 8.63 -9.66 5.36
CA PHE A 198 8.94 -8.84 6.53
C PHE A 198 10.44 -8.75 6.85
N ALA A 199 11.32 -9.43 6.10
CA ALA A 199 12.75 -9.35 6.32
C ALA A 199 13.34 -8.12 5.61
N ASP A 200 13.88 -7.17 6.38
CA ASP A 200 14.34 -5.87 5.85
C ASP A 200 15.82 -5.87 5.44
N GLN A 201 16.63 -6.83 5.90
CA GLN A 201 18.08 -6.85 5.65
C GLN A 201 18.38 -7.61 4.34
N PRO A 202 18.98 -6.95 3.32
CA PRO A 202 19.30 -7.59 2.03
C PRO A 202 20.18 -8.84 2.18
N SER A 203 21.17 -8.81 3.07
CA SER A 203 22.05 -9.95 3.34
C SER A 203 21.30 -11.20 3.83
N ASN A 204 20.29 -11.03 4.68
CA ASN A 204 19.45 -12.12 5.14
C ASN A 204 18.61 -12.73 4.01
N LEU A 205 18.07 -11.87 3.13
CA LEU A 205 17.28 -12.32 1.97
C LEU A 205 18.15 -13.10 0.97
N ASP A 206 19.39 -12.66 0.75
CA ASP A 206 20.36 -13.36 -0.10
C ASP A 206 20.67 -14.76 0.44
N ASP A 207 20.92 -14.88 1.75
CA ASP A 207 21.16 -16.17 2.39
C ASP A 207 19.93 -17.07 2.36
N ILE A 208 18.73 -16.52 2.59
CA ILE A 208 17.47 -17.26 2.45
C ILE A 208 17.27 -17.75 1.00
N ALA A 209 17.54 -16.91 0.01
CA ALA A 209 17.45 -17.29 -1.40
C ALA A 209 18.45 -18.39 -1.78
N LYS A 210 19.70 -18.31 -1.28
CA LYS A 210 20.70 -19.38 -1.45
C LYS A 210 20.21 -20.69 -0.84
N MET A 211 19.67 -20.65 0.39
CA MET A 211 19.10 -21.84 1.04
C MET A 211 17.95 -22.43 0.22
N CYS A 212 17.03 -21.60 -0.27
CA CYS A 212 15.91 -22.07 -1.09
C CYS A 212 16.40 -22.84 -2.33
N ARG A 213 17.43 -22.33 -3.02
CA ARG A 213 18.04 -23.02 -4.17
C ARG A 213 18.66 -24.35 -3.76
N THR A 214 19.46 -24.38 -2.70
CA THR A 214 20.11 -25.60 -2.20
C THR A 214 19.11 -26.70 -1.87
N TYR A 215 18.00 -26.34 -1.23
CA TYR A 215 16.96 -27.29 -0.80
C TYR A 215 15.85 -27.50 -1.83
N LYS A 216 16.02 -27.01 -3.08
CA LYS A 216 15.05 -27.13 -4.17
C LYS A 216 13.65 -26.61 -3.81
N ILE A 217 13.59 -25.59 -2.97
CA ILE A 217 12.38 -24.85 -2.66
C ILE A 217 12.04 -24.00 -3.88
N LYS A 218 10.88 -24.24 -4.48
CA LYS A 218 10.53 -23.63 -5.78
C LYS A 218 10.13 -22.16 -5.67
N THR A 219 9.69 -21.68 -4.51
CA THR A 219 9.10 -20.34 -4.39
C THR A 219 9.53 -19.61 -3.12
N LEU A 220 10.06 -18.41 -3.33
CA LEU A 220 10.37 -17.42 -2.31
C LEU A 220 9.56 -16.15 -2.60
N ILE A 221 8.82 -15.66 -1.61
CA ILE A 221 8.03 -14.43 -1.72
C ILE A 221 8.69 -13.33 -0.91
N VAL A 222 8.89 -12.16 -1.52
CA VAL A 222 9.57 -10.99 -0.93
C VAL A 222 8.78 -9.71 -1.17
N MET A 223 9.06 -8.65 -0.39
CA MET A 223 8.40 -7.34 -0.54
C MET A 223 9.05 -6.47 -1.63
N ASN A 224 10.37 -6.55 -1.79
CA ASN A 224 11.09 -5.89 -2.88
C ASN A 224 12.13 -6.86 -3.48
N THR A 225 12.12 -7.02 -4.80
CA THR A 225 13.11 -7.84 -5.52
C THR A 225 14.49 -7.19 -5.60
N ASP A 226 14.60 -5.86 -5.48
CA ASP A 226 15.88 -5.13 -5.49
C ASP A 226 16.82 -5.60 -4.37
N CYS A 227 16.28 -6.09 -3.26
CA CYS A 227 17.04 -6.62 -2.14
C CYS A 227 17.77 -7.94 -2.45
N VAL A 228 17.47 -8.58 -3.59
CA VAL A 228 18.07 -9.85 -4.05
C VAL A 228 18.80 -9.67 -5.40
N LYS A 229 18.94 -8.42 -5.88
CA LYS A 229 19.58 -8.05 -7.15
C LYS A 229 21.09 -7.77 -7.03
N ASN A 230 21.73 -8.16 -5.94
CA ASN A 230 23.17 -7.90 -5.78
C ASN A 230 23.97 -8.45 -6.97
N GLU A 231 24.79 -7.58 -7.55
CA GLU A 231 25.60 -7.75 -8.77
C GLU A 231 26.56 -8.95 -8.74
N GLU A 232 26.72 -9.62 -7.58
CA GLU A 232 27.53 -10.85 -7.46
C GLU A 232 26.87 -12.11 -8.07
N LEU A 233 25.59 -12.04 -8.49
CA LEU A 233 24.87 -13.18 -9.10
C LEU A 233 24.82 -13.17 -10.63
N GLU A 234 25.24 -12.08 -11.30
CA GLU A 234 25.37 -12.10 -12.77
C GLU A 234 26.53 -12.99 -13.23
N TYR A 235 27.55 -13.21 -12.38
CA TYR A 235 28.71 -14.04 -12.75
C TYR A 235 28.45 -15.56 -12.72
N LEU A 236 27.31 -16.00 -12.18
CA LEU A 236 26.87 -17.41 -12.22
C LEU A 236 25.66 -17.64 -13.13
N SER A 237 25.13 -16.59 -13.77
CA SER A 237 23.88 -16.63 -14.55
C SER A 237 24.12 -16.82 -16.06
N VAL A 238 25.13 -17.61 -16.43
CA VAL A 238 25.32 -18.09 -17.81
C VAL A 238 24.96 -19.58 -17.87
N SER A 239 23.73 -19.94 -17.54
CA SER A 239 23.09 -21.21 -17.96
C SER A 239 21.61 -21.23 -17.55
N ALA A 240 20.73 -21.30 -18.56
CA ALA A 240 19.36 -21.85 -18.68
C ALA A 240 18.43 -22.20 -17.48
N ASP A 241 18.72 -21.84 -16.23
CA ASP A 241 18.18 -22.56 -15.08
C ASP A 241 17.84 -21.59 -13.93
N LYS A 242 16.68 -20.91 -14.00
CA LYS A 242 16.13 -20.15 -12.86
C LYS A 242 15.34 -21.10 -11.94
N TRP A 243 16.05 -21.89 -11.13
CA TRP A 243 15.45 -22.92 -10.24
C TRP A 243 14.59 -22.39 -9.08
N LEU A 244 14.73 -21.12 -8.72
CA LEU A 244 13.98 -20.47 -7.64
C LEU A 244 13.10 -19.36 -8.22
N ASN A 245 11.78 -19.50 -8.10
CA ASN A 245 10.85 -18.44 -8.43
C ASN A 245 10.77 -17.43 -7.28
N ILE A 246 11.24 -16.21 -7.51
CA ILE A 246 11.13 -15.11 -6.54
C ILE A 246 9.95 -14.24 -6.96
N ILE A 247 8.92 -14.20 -6.12
CA ILE A 247 7.70 -13.43 -6.37
C ILE A 247 7.68 -12.22 -5.46
N GLN A 248 7.52 -11.04 -6.05
CA GLN A 248 7.27 -9.83 -5.29
C GLN A 248 5.78 -9.76 -4.94
N VAL A 249 5.46 -9.67 -3.66
CA VAL A 249 4.08 -9.49 -3.18
C VAL A 249 4.05 -8.33 -2.21
N GLU A 250 3.22 -7.34 -2.55
CA GLU A 250 2.94 -6.22 -1.67
C GLU A 250 2.20 -6.69 -0.40
N PRO A 251 2.45 -6.11 0.78
CA PRO A 251 1.80 -6.52 2.03
C PRO A 251 0.26 -6.57 1.95
N ARG A 252 -0.35 -5.67 1.14
CA ARG A 252 -1.79 -5.59 0.89
C ARG A 252 -2.34 -6.83 0.17
N GLU A 253 -1.55 -7.43 -0.72
CA GLU A 253 -1.92 -8.62 -1.49
C GLU A 253 -1.57 -9.91 -0.73
N LEU A 254 -0.66 -9.83 0.24
CA LEU A 254 -0.17 -10.98 1.00
C LEU A 254 -1.28 -11.67 1.81
N GLN A 255 -2.15 -10.91 2.47
CA GLN A 255 -3.27 -11.50 3.24
C GLN A 255 -4.22 -12.29 2.33
N LYS A 256 -4.55 -11.73 1.16
CA LYS A 256 -5.38 -12.41 0.17
C LYS A 256 -4.70 -13.68 -0.32
N PHE A 257 -3.41 -13.61 -0.67
CA PHE A 257 -2.63 -14.77 -1.07
C PHE A 257 -2.64 -15.88 0.00
N LEU A 258 -2.42 -15.52 1.27
CA LEU A 258 -2.44 -16.47 2.37
C LEU A 258 -3.82 -17.14 2.51
N LEU A 259 -4.90 -16.36 2.43
CA LEU A 259 -6.26 -16.89 2.52
C LEU A 259 -6.60 -17.82 1.35
N ASP A 260 -6.22 -17.43 0.13
CA ASP A 260 -6.41 -18.25 -1.08
C ASP A 260 -5.63 -19.57 -0.97
N ARG A 261 -4.38 -19.53 -0.47
CA ARG A 261 -3.57 -20.73 -0.23
C ARG A 261 -4.13 -21.62 0.88
N LYS A 262 -4.63 -21.03 1.97
CA LYS A 262 -5.32 -21.75 3.04
C LYS A 262 -6.53 -22.51 2.50
N ASN A 263 -7.35 -21.85 1.67
CA ASN A 263 -8.50 -22.48 0.99
C ASN A 263 -8.07 -23.59 0.01
N ALA A 264 -6.87 -23.51 -0.56
CA ALA A 264 -6.27 -24.56 -1.39
C ALA A 264 -5.60 -25.70 -0.59
N GLY A 265 -5.75 -25.72 0.74
CA GLY A 265 -5.24 -26.77 1.62
C GLY A 265 -3.74 -26.67 1.94
N TRP A 266 -3.19 -25.45 1.95
CA TRP A 266 -1.84 -25.20 2.45
C TRP A 266 -1.88 -24.91 3.96
N SER A 267 -0.93 -25.51 4.69
CA SER A 267 -0.73 -25.17 6.10
C SER A 267 0.11 -23.89 6.22
N LEU A 268 -0.43 -22.89 6.91
CA LEU A 268 0.21 -21.60 7.15
C LEU A 268 0.91 -21.61 8.52
N ILE A 269 2.22 -21.49 8.53
CA ILE A 269 3.05 -21.56 9.73
C ILE A 269 3.82 -20.26 9.91
N GLY A 270 3.48 -19.50 10.96
CA GLY A 270 4.23 -18.32 11.35
C GLY A 270 5.49 -18.71 12.11
N ILE A 271 6.67 -18.32 11.63
CA ILE A 271 7.93 -18.48 12.35
C ILE A 271 8.09 -17.25 13.25
N GLU A 272 7.44 -17.30 14.41
CA GLU A 272 7.34 -16.17 15.34
C GLU A 272 7.16 -16.65 16.78
N ARG A 273 7.80 -15.95 17.72
CA ARG A 273 7.63 -16.18 19.15
C ARG A 273 6.35 -15.50 19.63
N THR A 274 5.38 -16.31 20.04
CA THR A 274 4.12 -15.83 20.62
C THR A 274 3.84 -16.56 21.93
N ILE A 275 2.87 -16.11 22.71
CA ILE A 275 2.47 -16.84 23.94
C ILE A 275 1.90 -18.25 23.66
N HIS A 276 1.56 -18.54 22.40
CA HIS A 276 1.00 -19.82 21.96
C HIS A 276 1.90 -20.51 20.92
N SER A 277 3.17 -20.08 20.78
CA SER A 277 4.10 -20.77 19.89
C SER A 277 4.42 -22.16 20.40
N VAL A 278 4.59 -23.09 19.47
CA VAL A 278 5.00 -24.47 19.74
C VAL A 278 6.42 -24.71 19.22
N ASP A 279 7.16 -25.63 19.84
CA ASP A 279 8.52 -25.95 19.40
C ASP A 279 8.50 -26.58 18.01
N ILE A 280 9.25 -25.99 17.06
CA ILE A 280 9.40 -26.52 15.71
C ILE A 280 9.88 -27.98 15.69
N LYS A 281 10.66 -28.41 16.70
CA LYS A 281 11.20 -29.77 16.76
C LYS A 281 10.13 -30.84 16.93
N THR A 282 9.08 -30.53 17.68
CA THR A 282 7.98 -31.47 18.02
C THR A 282 6.73 -31.23 17.19
N THR A 283 6.68 -30.10 16.49
CA THR A 283 5.52 -29.72 15.67
C THR A 283 5.47 -30.55 14.39
N PRO A 284 4.32 -31.20 14.06
CA PRO A 284 4.13 -31.86 12.79
C PRO A 284 3.90 -30.82 11.67
N LEU A 285 4.63 -31.00 10.57
CA LEU A 285 4.56 -30.17 9.35
C LEU A 285 3.94 -30.97 8.20
N GLU A 286 3.09 -30.30 7.42
CA GLU A 286 2.40 -30.92 6.30
C GLU A 286 3.22 -30.80 5.02
N LYS A 287 3.01 -31.70 4.04
CA LYS A 287 3.70 -31.63 2.74
C LYS A 287 3.39 -30.37 1.92
N LYS A 288 2.33 -29.64 2.26
CA LYS A 288 2.00 -28.33 1.71
C LYS A 288 2.10 -27.32 2.83
N THR A 289 3.29 -26.75 3.02
CA THR A 289 3.55 -25.80 4.10
C THR A 289 4.01 -24.46 3.54
N ILE A 290 3.54 -23.38 4.15
CA ILE A 290 4.04 -22.03 3.92
C ILE A 290 4.68 -21.54 5.22
N PHE A 291 5.96 -21.18 5.16
CA PHE A 291 6.65 -20.50 6.25
C PHE A 291 6.58 -18.99 6.06
N ILE A 292 6.05 -18.30 7.07
CA ILE A 292 6.00 -16.85 7.13
C ILE A 292 7.05 -16.38 8.12
N LEU A 293 8.04 -15.63 7.64
CA LEU A 293 9.17 -15.15 8.43
C LEU A 293 8.91 -13.73 8.94
N GLY A 294 9.11 -13.49 10.22
CA GLY A 294 9.02 -12.17 10.82
C GLY A 294 10.22 -11.26 10.52
N ASN A 295 10.02 -9.97 10.76
CA ASN A 295 11.08 -8.98 10.79
C ASN A 295 11.98 -9.18 12.03
N GLU A 296 13.29 -8.95 11.92
CA GLU A 296 14.21 -9.12 13.06
C GLU A 296 13.91 -8.17 14.24
N LYS A 297 13.33 -7.00 13.98
CA LYS A 297 12.98 -6.00 15.00
C LYS A 297 11.53 -6.13 15.45
N ASN A 298 10.62 -6.25 14.49
CA ASN A 298 9.18 -6.09 14.72
C ASN A 298 8.40 -7.41 14.64
N GLY A 299 9.06 -8.50 14.24
CA GLY A 299 8.41 -9.78 14.03
C GLY A 299 7.40 -9.79 12.88
N ILE A 300 6.45 -10.70 12.93
CA ILE A 300 5.28 -10.76 12.06
C ILE A 300 4.20 -9.80 12.58
N PRO A 301 3.60 -8.95 11.73
CA PRO A 301 2.52 -8.07 12.16
C PRO A 301 1.33 -8.86 12.74
N VAL A 302 0.78 -8.37 13.85
CA VAL A 302 -0.20 -9.09 14.68
C VAL A 302 -1.47 -9.49 13.93
N ASN A 303 -1.87 -8.73 12.91
CA ASN A 303 -3.03 -9.02 12.06
C ASN A 303 -2.85 -10.27 11.18
N PHE A 304 -1.64 -10.77 10.96
CA PHE A 304 -1.40 -12.02 10.24
C PHE A 304 -1.48 -13.25 11.15
N ILE A 305 -1.22 -13.11 12.45
CA ILE A 305 -1.19 -14.22 13.41
C ILE A 305 -2.49 -15.06 13.39
N PRO A 306 -3.71 -14.46 13.35
CA PRO A 306 -4.96 -15.21 13.28
C PRO A 306 -5.16 -16.02 11.99
N LEU A 307 -4.41 -15.72 10.92
CA LEU A 307 -4.51 -16.46 9.66
C LEU A 307 -3.76 -17.80 9.74
N PHE A 308 -2.73 -17.87 10.59
CA PHE A 308 -1.86 -19.03 10.70
C PHE A 308 -2.55 -20.19 11.40
N ASP A 309 -2.23 -21.40 10.99
CA ASP A 309 -2.69 -22.60 11.67
C ASP A 309 -1.95 -22.80 12.99
N LYS A 310 -0.68 -22.35 13.03
CA LYS A 310 0.14 -22.32 14.24
C LYS A 310 1.30 -21.33 14.07
N CYS A 311 1.78 -20.80 15.20
CA CYS A 311 3.09 -20.17 15.28
C CYS A 311 4.09 -21.18 15.85
N VAL A 312 5.28 -21.23 15.27
CA VAL A 312 6.37 -22.09 15.74
C VAL A 312 7.54 -21.23 16.18
N GLU A 313 8.24 -21.69 17.21
CA GLU A 313 9.48 -21.08 17.66
C GLU A 313 10.59 -22.12 17.80
N ILE A 314 11.82 -21.63 17.83
CA ILE A 314 12.99 -22.43 18.19
C ILE A 314 13.28 -22.17 19.66
N LEU A 315 13.12 -23.21 20.50
CA LEU A 315 13.44 -23.10 21.91
C LEU A 315 14.95 -22.84 22.11
N GLN A 316 15.24 -21.73 22.77
CA GLN A 316 16.60 -21.26 23.07
C GLN A 316 16.87 -21.35 24.57
N VAL A 317 18.10 -21.73 24.94
CA VAL A 317 18.54 -21.71 26.34
C VAL A 317 18.66 -20.27 26.86
N ASN A 318 19.09 -19.34 26.00
CA ASN A 318 19.14 -17.91 26.32
C ASN A 318 18.06 -17.15 25.53
N THR A 319 16.98 -16.76 26.21
CA THR A 319 15.82 -16.10 25.60
C THR A 319 16.05 -14.62 25.27
N LYS A 320 17.14 -14.00 25.73
CA LYS A 320 17.43 -12.57 25.57
C LYS A 320 18.08 -12.21 24.22
N CYS A 321 18.50 -13.20 23.43
CA CYS A 321 19.16 -12.98 22.15
C CYS A 321 18.47 -13.83 21.07
N PRO A 322 17.51 -13.27 20.32
CA PRO A 322 16.85 -14.00 19.25
C PRO A 322 17.86 -14.40 18.16
N LEU A 323 17.60 -15.52 17.48
CA LEU A 323 18.39 -15.94 16.33
C LEU A 323 18.10 -14.99 15.16
N SER A 324 19.07 -14.82 14.25
CA SER A 324 18.81 -14.13 12.99
C SER A 324 17.70 -14.84 12.21
N VAL A 325 17.00 -14.10 11.36
CA VAL A 325 15.91 -14.66 10.56
C VAL A 325 16.42 -15.76 9.61
N HIS A 326 17.63 -15.63 9.06
CA HIS A 326 18.22 -16.65 8.17
C HIS A 326 18.58 -17.93 8.94
N PHE A 327 19.17 -17.86 10.14
CA PHE A 327 19.46 -19.06 10.94
C PHE A 327 18.19 -19.78 11.36
N THR A 328 17.18 -19.00 11.77
CA THR A 328 15.87 -19.53 12.13
C THR A 328 15.23 -20.25 10.93
N THR A 329 15.28 -19.62 9.76
CA THR A 329 14.78 -20.19 8.50
C THR A 329 15.49 -21.50 8.15
N ALA A 330 16.82 -21.56 8.28
CA ALA A 330 17.60 -22.75 8.01
C ALA A 330 17.14 -23.96 8.85
N ILE A 331 16.93 -23.73 10.15
CA ILE A 331 16.50 -24.77 11.09
C ILE A 331 15.08 -25.24 10.76
N CYS A 332 14.17 -24.32 10.45
CA CYS A 332 12.80 -24.65 10.05
C CYS A 332 12.77 -25.45 8.74
N ILE A 333 13.55 -25.06 7.72
CA ILE A 333 13.67 -25.80 6.46
C ILE A 333 14.20 -27.21 6.72
N TYR A 334 15.28 -27.34 7.49
CA TYR A 334 15.85 -28.65 7.81
C TYR A 334 14.82 -29.56 8.50
N GLN A 335 14.07 -29.01 9.44
CA GLN A 335 13.03 -29.75 10.15
C GLN A 335 11.88 -30.17 9.22
N TYR A 336 11.44 -29.28 8.33
CA TYR A 336 10.44 -29.58 7.30
C TYR A 336 10.89 -30.74 6.41
N ILE A 337 12.11 -30.66 5.88
CA ILE A 337 12.68 -31.69 4.99
C ILE A 337 12.75 -33.02 5.72
N LYS A 338 13.22 -33.03 6.96
CA LYS A 338 13.32 -34.24 7.79
C LYS A 338 11.96 -34.93 7.99
N GLN A 339 10.87 -34.17 8.11
CA GLN A 339 9.52 -34.73 8.31
C GLN A 339 8.81 -35.12 7.02
N THR A 340 9.16 -34.50 5.89
CA THR A 340 8.40 -34.61 4.63
C THR A 340 9.12 -35.33 3.50
N SER A 341 10.43 -35.63 3.66
CA SER A 341 11.23 -36.42 2.71
C SER A 341 10.83 -37.87 2.64
#